data_AF-A0AAW8TJF9-F1
#
_entry.id   AF-A0AAW8TJF9-F1
#
_cell.length_a   1.000
_cell.length_b   1.000
_cell.length_c   1.000
_cell.angle_alpha   90.00
_cell.angle_beta   90.00
_cell.angle_gamma   90.00
#
_symmetry.space_group_name_H-M   'P 1'
#
loop_
_entity.id
_entity.type
_entity.pdbx_description
1 polymer ?
#
loop_
_entity_poly.entity_id
_entity_poly.type
_entity_poly.pdbx_seq_one_letter_code
_entity_poly.pdbx_strand_id
1 'polypeptide(L)'
;MIINEIWESNDEKIWNAALKKATFDTGRDNYIESKLSKLNVEYIKNLSKQEFYTFLHDDYFVWKFTAKNRLKTSRTHLENYDIQNKMEDLEEIQKEIFSFNLSDTPMGLTIVTKIKGLGVAGGSGLLSLLFPSFFGTVDEQAIKALLATEQYKDDPILNKIKTQDIKIKEGVYLNNIYQKKSHELNQLFGSYCWTPRDIDVILWFYRDKNFNQLTFGSFPEPDSFFLGL
;
A
#
# COMPACT_ATOMS: atom_id res chain seq x y z
N MET A 1 2.00 -14.91 16.23
CA MET A 1 1.26 -14.01 15.32
C MET A 1 1.83 -14.14 13.94
N ILE A 2 1.32 -15.14 13.26
CA ILE A 2 1.37 -15.26 11.81
C ILE A 2 0.11 -14.66 11.20
N ILE A 3 0.08 -14.38 9.89
CA ILE A 3 -1.08 -13.69 9.29
C ILE A 3 -2.36 -14.50 9.42
N ASN A 4 -2.31 -15.83 9.31
CA ASN A 4 -3.49 -16.68 9.42
C ASN A 4 -4.13 -16.61 10.83
N GLU A 5 -3.31 -16.61 11.88
CA GLU A 5 -3.79 -16.46 13.27
C GLU A 5 -4.52 -15.13 13.47
N ILE A 6 -4.03 -14.05 12.86
CA ILE A 6 -4.65 -12.74 12.95
C ILE A 6 -5.96 -12.73 12.15
N TRP A 7 -5.92 -13.24 10.91
CA TRP A 7 -7.02 -13.17 9.95
C TRP A 7 -8.30 -13.87 10.43
N GLU A 8 -8.14 -15.01 11.11
CA GLU A 8 -9.22 -15.83 11.67
C GLU A 8 -9.60 -15.44 13.11
N SER A 9 -8.93 -14.44 13.70
CA SER A 9 -9.16 -14.06 15.08
C SER A 9 -10.46 -13.28 15.27
N ASN A 10 -11.26 -13.72 16.24
CA ASN A 10 -12.40 -12.98 16.77
C ASN A 10 -12.07 -12.16 18.04
N ASP A 11 -10.78 -12.04 18.39
CA ASP A 11 -10.32 -11.20 19.50
C ASP A 11 -9.78 -9.86 18.97
N GLU A 12 -10.45 -8.76 19.34
CA GLU A 12 -10.07 -7.40 18.98
C GLU A 12 -8.65 -7.06 19.45
N LYS A 13 -8.20 -7.62 20.58
CA LYS A 13 -6.85 -7.36 21.11
C LYS A 13 -5.77 -7.89 20.18
N ILE A 14 -6.01 -9.01 19.50
CA ILE A 14 -5.06 -9.58 18.53
C ILE A 14 -4.93 -8.64 17.34
N TRP A 15 -6.04 -8.15 16.79
CA TRP A 15 -6.04 -7.19 15.68
C TRP A 15 -5.38 -5.87 16.06
N ASN A 16 -5.72 -5.30 17.21
CA ASN A 16 -5.12 -4.06 17.71
C ASN A 16 -3.61 -4.21 17.95
N ALA A 17 -3.17 -5.33 18.51
CA ALA A 17 -1.75 -5.61 18.72
C ALA A 17 -1.00 -5.78 17.38
N ALA A 18 -1.63 -6.44 16.40
CA ALA A 18 -1.08 -6.60 15.06
C ALA A 18 -0.93 -5.25 14.35
N LEU A 19 -1.97 -4.41 14.35
CA LEU A 19 -1.93 -3.08 13.75
C LEU A 19 -0.86 -2.21 14.42
N LYS A 20 -0.85 -2.12 15.75
CA LYS A 20 0.14 -1.35 16.51
C LYS A 20 1.57 -1.76 16.15
N LYS A 21 1.82 -3.07 16.02
CA LYS A 21 3.15 -3.56 15.66
C LYS A 21 3.50 -3.23 14.21
N ALA A 22 2.57 -3.38 13.29
CA ALA A 22 2.75 -3.06 11.88
C ALA A 22 2.98 -1.56 11.63
N THR A 23 2.39 -0.67 12.42
CA THR A 23 2.60 0.79 12.33
C THR A 23 3.95 1.23 12.90
N PHE A 24 4.49 0.53 13.91
CA PHE A 24 5.76 0.91 14.54
C PHE A 24 7.00 0.44 13.76
N ASP A 25 6.92 -0.73 13.12
CA ASP A 25 8.03 -1.37 12.45
C ASP A 25 7.78 -1.46 10.94
N THR A 26 7.94 -0.34 10.24
CA THR A 26 7.61 -0.24 8.82
C THR A 26 8.78 -0.63 7.91
N GLY A 27 9.99 -0.79 8.46
CA GLY A 27 11.21 -1.02 7.69
C GLY A 27 11.56 0.12 6.72
N ARG A 28 10.91 1.29 6.83
CA ARG A 28 11.16 2.49 6.02
C ARG A 28 11.91 3.54 6.83
N ASP A 29 12.41 4.56 6.13
CA ASP A 29 12.97 5.74 6.78
C ASP A 29 11.90 6.40 7.69
N ASN A 30 12.28 6.64 8.94
CA ASN A 30 11.35 7.12 9.97
C ASN A 30 10.75 8.50 9.65
N TYR A 31 11.49 9.36 8.92
CA TYR A 31 11.01 10.69 8.57
C TYR A 31 9.91 10.59 7.49
N ILE A 32 10.14 9.84 6.41
CA ILE A 32 9.15 9.74 5.34
C ILE A 32 7.88 9.01 5.80
N GLU A 33 8.00 7.98 6.64
CA GLU A 33 6.86 7.26 7.20
C GLU A 33 6.04 8.16 8.13
N SER A 34 6.71 8.93 9.00
CA SER A 34 6.05 9.91 9.89
C SER A 34 5.36 11.02 9.09
N LYS A 35 5.97 11.47 7.98
CA LYS A 35 5.39 12.49 7.10
C LYS A 35 4.10 11.99 6.44
N LEU A 36 4.11 10.80 5.83
CA LEU A 36 2.93 10.29 5.13
C LEU A 36 1.84 9.73 6.04
N SER A 37 2.18 9.26 7.25
CA SER A 37 1.17 8.85 8.23
C SER A 37 0.34 10.02 8.80
N LYS A 38 0.83 11.26 8.66
CA LYS A 38 0.17 12.50 9.11
C LYS A 38 -0.33 13.35 7.94
N LEU A 39 -0.51 12.73 6.78
CA LEU A 39 -0.92 13.43 5.57
C LEU A 39 -2.26 14.15 5.80
N ASN A 40 -2.30 15.46 5.57
CA ASN A 40 -3.52 16.23 5.58
C ASN A 40 -4.11 16.27 4.16
N VAL A 41 -5.21 15.55 3.95
CA VAL A 41 -5.87 15.39 2.64
C VAL A 41 -6.31 16.74 2.06
N GLU A 42 -6.86 17.64 2.90
CA GLU A 42 -7.26 18.98 2.47
C GLU A 42 -6.05 19.84 2.07
N TYR A 43 -4.89 19.64 2.71
CA TYR A 43 -3.66 20.29 2.27
C TYR A 43 -3.23 19.78 0.89
N ILE A 44 -3.19 18.46 0.67
CA ILE A 44 -2.80 17.88 -0.63
C ILE A 44 -3.75 18.31 -1.76
N LYS A 45 -5.04 18.40 -1.47
CA LYS A 45 -6.07 18.86 -2.41
C LYS A 45 -5.84 20.29 -2.90
N ASN A 46 -5.31 21.16 -2.05
CA ASN A 46 -5.11 22.57 -2.34
C ASN A 46 -3.69 22.91 -2.83
N LEU A 47 -2.82 21.91 -3.00
CA LEU A 47 -1.51 22.12 -3.64
C LEU A 47 -1.69 22.61 -5.07
N SER A 48 -0.86 23.57 -5.47
CA SER A 48 -0.69 23.91 -6.88
C SER A 48 -0.16 22.71 -7.67
N LYS A 49 -0.28 22.72 -9.00
CA LYS A 49 0.22 21.63 -9.86
C LYS A 49 1.72 21.36 -9.67
N GLN A 50 2.54 22.40 -9.45
CA GLN A 50 3.96 22.26 -9.13
C GLN A 50 4.18 21.60 -7.77
N GLU A 51 3.45 22.01 -6.74
CA GLU A 51 3.58 21.42 -5.40
C GLU A 51 3.07 19.98 -5.37
N PHE A 52 2.01 19.66 -6.10
CA PHE A 52 1.51 18.29 -6.24
C PHE A 52 2.51 17.41 -6.98
N TYR A 53 3.15 17.93 -8.03
CA TYR A 53 4.28 17.27 -8.70
C TYR A 53 5.42 16.98 -7.71
N THR A 54 5.85 17.97 -6.93
CA THR A 54 6.90 17.81 -5.92
C THR A 54 6.50 16.80 -4.85
N PHE A 55 5.27 16.85 -4.35
CA PHE A 55 4.75 15.85 -3.41
C PHE A 55 4.84 14.43 -3.98
N LEU A 56 4.41 14.22 -5.24
CA LEU A 56 4.53 12.92 -5.89
C LEU A 56 6.00 12.47 -6.01
N HIS A 57 6.86 13.36 -6.50
CA HIS A 57 8.26 13.06 -6.82
C HIS A 57 9.14 12.82 -5.59
N ASP A 58 9.04 13.69 -4.58
CA ASP A 58 9.98 13.76 -3.46
C ASP A 58 9.46 13.07 -2.21
N ASP A 59 8.14 12.97 -2.04
CA ASP A 59 7.54 12.35 -0.86
C ASP A 59 6.94 10.98 -1.20
N TYR A 60 5.90 10.98 -2.04
CA TYR A 60 5.10 9.79 -2.27
C TYR A 60 5.89 8.68 -2.96
N PHE A 61 6.64 8.99 -4.03
CA PHE A 61 7.40 7.98 -4.77
C PHE A 61 8.54 7.42 -3.92
N VAL A 62 9.18 8.25 -3.08
CA VAL A 62 10.23 7.80 -2.15
C VAL A 62 9.66 6.83 -1.12
N TRP A 63 8.48 7.13 -0.58
CA TRP A 63 7.79 6.24 0.35
C TRP A 63 7.34 4.92 -0.32
N LYS A 64 6.76 5.01 -1.53
CA LYS A 64 6.16 3.85 -2.21
C LYS A 64 7.21 2.92 -2.83
N PHE A 65 8.26 3.46 -3.43
CA PHE A 65 9.25 2.69 -4.20
C PHE A 65 10.55 2.55 -3.43
N THR A 66 10.63 1.55 -2.56
CA THR A 66 11.85 1.24 -1.80
C THR A 66 13.00 0.72 -2.69
N ALA A 67 12.68 0.07 -3.81
CA ALA A 67 13.67 -0.38 -4.78
C ALA A 67 14.17 0.80 -5.66
N LYS A 68 15.49 1.09 -5.59
CA LYS A 68 16.12 2.24 -6.26
C LYS A 68 15.84 2.32 -7.77
N ASN A 69 15.82 1.18 -8.46
CA ASN A 69 15.52 1.11 -9.89
C ASN A 69 14.06 1.46 -10.20
N ARG A 70 13.11 1.01 -9.38
CA ARG A 70 11.68 1.36 -9.53
C ARG A 70 11.48 2.85 -9.26
N LEU A 71 12.05 3.39 -8.18
CA LEU A 71 11.98 4.82 -7.87
C LEU A 71 12.51 5.66 -9.04
N LYS A 72 13.70 5.35 -9.56
CA LYS A 72 14.29 6.05 -10.69
C LYS A 72 13.39 6.02 -11.92
N THR A 73 12.89 4.84 -12.29
CA THR A 73 12.03 4.66 -13.46
C THR A 73 10.73 5.44 -13.32
N SER A 74 10.07 5.37 -12.17
CA SER A 74 8.83 6.10 -11.90
C SER A 74 9.06 7.61 -11.97
N ARG A 75 10.15 8.12 -11.38
CA ARG A 75 10.52 9.55 -11.47
C ARG A 75 10.75 10.00 -12.91
N THR A 76 11.51 9.24 -13.70
CA THR A 76 11.70 9.53 -15.13
C THR A 76 10.38 9.56 -15.90
N HIS A 77 9.41 8.72 -15.54
CA HIS A 77 8.08 8.81 -16.13
C HIS A 77 7.34 10.09 -15.72
N LEU A 78 7.39 10.46 -14.44
CA LEU A 78 6.77 11.68 -13.91
C LEU A 78 7.38 12.94 -14.52
N GLU A 79 8.70 13.00 -14.70
CA GLU A 79 9.45 14.10 -15.36
C GLU A 79 8.92 14.43 -16.77
N ASN A 80 8.26 13.48 -17.44
CA ASN A 80 7.62 13.75 -18.73
C ASN A 80 6.45 14.73 -18.66
N TYR A 81 5.95 15.10 -17.48
CA TYR A 81 5.01 16.23 -17.36
C TYR A 81 5.73 17.56 -17.60
N ASP A 82 6.93 17.73 -17.05
CA ASP A 82 7.74 18.94 -17.23
C ASP A 82 8.33 19.01 -18.64
N ILE A 83 8.97 17.93 -19.10
CA ILE A 83 9.63 17.85 -20.42
C ILE A 83 8.64 18.08 -21.58
N GLN A 84 7.39 17.62 -21.43
CA GLN A 84 6.38 17.72 -22.48
C GLN A 84 5.42 18.90 -22.27
N ASN A 85 5.66 19.75 -21.26
CA ASN A 85 4.77 20.86 -20.88
C ASN A 85 3.31 20.42 -20.72
N LYS A 86 3.10 19.40 -19.88
CA LYS A 86 1.81 18.75 -19.58
C LYS A 86 1.40 18.88 -18.11
N MET A 87 1.83 19.94 -17.43
CA MET A 87 1.50 20.13 -16.02
C MET A 87 -0.01 20.32 -15.79
N GLU A 88 -0.73 20.82 -16.80
CA GLU A 88 -2.19 20.93 -16.84
C GLU A 88 -2.85 19.54 -16.76
N ASP A 89 -2.35 18.55 -17.50
CA ASP A 89 -2.84 17.16 -17.42
C ASP A 89 -2.74 16.62 -15.98
N LEU A 90 -1.63 16.92 -15.29
CA LEU A 90 -1.44 16.49 -13.89
C LEU A 90 -2.40 17.21 -12.94
N GLU A 91 -2.66 18.50 -13.17
CA GLU A 91 -3.63 19.28 -12.40
C GLU A 91 -5.06 18.75 -12.59
N GLU A 92 -5.44 18.36 -13.81
CA GLU A 92 -6.72 17.71 -14.09
C GLU A 92 -6.85 16.38 -13.35
N ILE A 93 -5.81 15.54 -13.39
CA ILE A 93 -5.79 14.28 -12.64
C ILE A 93 -5.93 14.54 -11.13
N GLN A 94 -5.23 15.54 -10.58
CA GLN A 94 -5.37 15.93 -9.17
C GLN A 94 -6.82 16.29 -8.84
N LYS A 95 -7.47 17.13 -9.66
CA LYS A 95 -8.89 17.51 -9.48
C LYS A 95 -9.81 16.28 -9.52
N GLU A 96 -9.58 15.37 -10.45
CA GLU A 96 -10.33 14.11 -10.55
C GLU A 96 -10.17 13.25 -9.28
N ILE A 97 -8.95 13.12 -8.73
CA ILE A 97 -8.67 12.36 -7.50
C ILE A 97 -9.47 12.89 -6.31
N PHE A 98 -9.73 14.20 -6.23
CA PHE A 98 -10.45 14.80 -5.11
C PHE A 98 -11.95 15.04 -5.37
N SER A 99 -12.48 14.62 -6.52
CA SER A 99 -13.90 14.84 -6.89
C SER A 99 -14.66 13.57 -7.27
N PHE A 100 -13.98 12.44 -7.47
CA PHE A 100 -14.64 11.18 -7.79
C PHE A 100 -15.44 10.62 -6.60
N ASN A 101 -16.39 9.73 -6.90
CA ASN A 101 -17.12 9.00 -5.87
C ASN A 101 -16.21 7.96 -5.21
N LEU A 102 -15.85 8.14 -3.94
CA LEU A 102 -14.92 7.25 -3.21
C LEU A 102 -15.38 5.78 -3.14
N SER A 103 -16.69 5.52 -3.26
CA SER A 103 -17.23 4.16 -3.35
C SER A 103 -16.99 3.49 -4.71
N ASP A 104 -16.65 4.26 -5.75
CA ASP A 104 -16.29 3.76 -7.09
C ASP A 104 -14.79 3.46 -7.15
N THR A 105 -14.41 2.30 -6.61
CA THR A 105 -13.03 1.81 -6.64
C THR A 105 -12.46 1.70 -8.06
N PRO A 106 -13.17 1.16 -9.08
CA PRO A 106 -12.71 1.18 -10.46
C PRO A 106 -12.35 2.58 -10.97
N MET A 107 -13.20 3.58 -10.73
CA MET A 107 -12.94 4.96 -11.13
C MET A 107 -11.71 5.53 -10.41
N GLY A 108 -11.62 5.38 -9.09
CA GLY A 108 -10.47 5.83 -8.31
C GLY A 108 -9.16 5.28 -8.87
N LEU A 109 -9.08 3.95 -9.09
CA LEU A 109 -7.90 3.29 -9.67
C LEU A 109 -7.60 3.75 -11.10
N THR A 110 -8.64 3.97 -11.91
CA THR A 110 -8.48 4.49 -13.28
C THR A 110 -7.84 5.88 -13.27
N ILE A 111 -8.29 6.76 -12.38
CA ILE A 111 -7.78 8.14 -12.28
C ILE A 111 -6.31 8.14 -11.85
N VAL A 112 -5.96 7.49 -10.72
CA VAL A 112 -4.58 7.53 -10.20
C VAL A 112 -3.56 6.85 -11.11
N THR A 113 -3.99 5.88 -11.93
CA THR A 113 -3.09 5.24 -12.91
C THR A 113 -2.86 6.08 -14.17
N LYS A 114 -3.56 7.22 -14.33
CA LYS A 114 -3.20 8.24 -15.33
C LYS A 114 -1.92 8.99 -14.95
N ILE A 115 -1.54 9.01 -13.66
CA ILE A 115 -0.29 9.64 -13.20
C ILE A 115 0.88 8.86 -13.78
N LYS A 116 1.71 9.52 -14.60
CA LYS A 116 2.90 8.91 -15.18
C LYS A 116 3.82 8.36 -14.08
N GLY A 117 4.20 7.10 -14.20
CA GLY A 117 5.02 6.39 -13.20
C GLY A 117 4.23 5.61 -12.15
N LEU A 118 2.90 5.67 -12.16
CA LEU A 118 2.03 4.88 -11.28
C LEU A 118 1.24 3.81 -12.05
N GLY A 119 1.56 2.54 -11.82
CA GLY A 119 0.65 1.42 -12.08
C GLY A 119 -0.35 1.22 -10.93
N VAL A 120 -1.23 0.23 -11.01
CA VAL A 120 -2.26 -0.04 -9.97
C VAL A 120 -1.67 -0.16 -8.57
N ALA A 121 -0.49 -0.78 -8.44
CA ALA A 121 0.14 -0.92 -7.13
C ALA A 121 0.62 0.41 -6.53
N GLY A 122 1.11 1.31 -7.37
CA GLY A 122 1.47 2.67 -6.99
C GLY A 122 0.24 3.57 -6.80
N GLY A 123 -0.79 3.43 -7.64
CA GLY A 123 -2.01 4.23 -7.55
C GLY A 123 -2.84 3.91 -6.30
N SER A 124 -3.04 2.63 -6.01
CA SER A 124 -3.78 2.19 -4.81
C SER A 124 -3.10 2.63 -3.51
N GLY A 125 -1.77 2.66 -3.47
CA GLY A 125 -1.02 3.19 -2.33
C GLY A 125 -1.23 4.70 -2.10
N LEU A 126 -1.48 5.45 -3.17
CA LEU A 126 -1.79 6.88 -3.06
C LEU A 126 -3.22 7.06 -2.52
N LEU A 127 -4.17 6.30 -3.06
CA LEU A 127 -5.55 6.30 -2.58
C LEU A 127 -5.66 5.86 -1.12
N SER A 128 -4.86 4.88 -0.68
CA SER A 128 -4.91 4.41 0.71
C SER A 128 -4.40 5.44 1.71
N LEU A 129 -3.46 6.31 1.30
CA LEU A 129 -3.03 7.45 2.11
C LEU A 129 -4.04 8.59 2.11
N LEU A 130 -4.65 8.89 0.95
CA LEU A 130 -5.61 10.00 0.82
C LEU A 130 -6.98 9.66 1.41
N PHE A 131 -7.44 8.42 1.27
CA PHE A 131 -8.79 7.98 1.61
C PHE A 131 -8.76 6.61 2.31
N PRO A 132 -8.12 6.51 3.50
CA PRO A 132 -7.85 5.23 4.17
C PRO A 132 -9.11 4.42 4.48
N SER A 133 -10.23 5.10 4.75
CA SER A 133 -11.53 4.47 5.01
C SER A 133 -12.15 3.76 3.79
N PHE A 134 -11.65 4.03 2.58
CA PHE A 134 -12.18 3.47 1.33
C PHE A 134 -11.17 2.57 0.61
N PHE A 135 -9.87 2.81 0.81
CA PHE A 135 -8.82 2.15 0.04
C PHE A 135 -7.71 1.57 0.92
N GLY A 136 -7.27 0.37 0.56
CA GLY A 136 -6.00 -0.21 1.01
C GLY A 136 -4.99 -0.30 -0.13
N THR A 137 -3.71 -0.45 0.19
CA THR A 137 -2.67 -0.64 -0.82
C THR A 137 -2.79 -2.01 -1.46
N VAL A 138 -2.80 -2.06 -2.80
CA VAL A 138 -2.78 -3.31 -3.57
C VAL A 138 -1.36 -3.54 -4.06
N ASP A 139 -0.66 -4.56 -3.58
CA ASP A 139 0.64 -4.93 -4.13
C ASP A 139 0.94 -6.42 -3.96
N GLU A 140 2.08 -6.84 -4.51
CA GLU A 140 2.59 -8.21 -4.43
C GLU A 140 2.60 -8.78 -3.01
N GLN A 141 2.94 -7.94 -2.02
CA GLN A 141 3.14 -8.39 -0.65
C GLN A 141 1.80 -8.64 0.03
N ALA A 142 0.78 -7.81 -0.25
CA ALA A 142 -0.58 -8.07 0.22
C ALA A 142 -1.17 -9.34 -0.41
N ILE A 143 -0.94 -9.59 -1.71
CA ILE A 143 -1.38 -10.83 -2.39
C ILE A 143 -0.74 -12.06 -1.72
N LYS A 144 0.57 -12.04 -1.48
CA LYS A 144 1.27 -13.14 -0.79
C LYS A 144 0.73 -13.38 0.61
N ALA A 145 0.46 -12.31 1.37
CA ALA A 145 -0.11 -12.42 2.72
C ALA A 145 -1.51 -13.05 2.70
N LEU A 146 -2.37 -12.63 1.77
CA LEU A 146 -3.71 -13.20 1.59
C LEU A 146 -3.64 -14.69 1.21
N LEU A 147 -2.81 -15.06 0.23
CA LEU A 147 -2.61 -16.46 -0.17
C LEU A 147 -2.05 -17.34 0.97
N ALA A 148 -1.54 -16.75 2.05
CA ALA A 148 -1.07 -17.46 3.22
C ALA A 148 -2.14 -17.60 4.33
N THR A 149 -3.38 -17.16 4.06
CA THR A 149 -4.54 -17.37 4.93
C THR A 149 -5.37 -18.56 4.42
N GLU A 150 -6.03 -19.27 5.33
CA GLU A 150 -6.89 -20.41 4.98
C GLU A 150 -8.03 -20.00 4.04
N GLN A 151 -8.57 -18.79 4.23
CA GLN A 151 -9.67 -18.28 3.41
C GLN A 151 -9.29 -18.08 1.92
N TYR A 152 -8.05 -17.67 1.63
CA TYR A 152 -7.65 -17.26 0.28
C TYR A 152 -6.52 -18.09 -0.34
N LYS A 153 -5.96 -19.10 0.35
CA LYS A 153 -4.86 -19.93 -0.17
C LYS A 153 -5.12 -20.53 -1.56
N ASP A 154 -6.37 -20.94 -1.82
CA ASP A 154 -6.79 -21.54 -3.09
C ASP A 154 -7.58 -20.57 -3.98
N ASP A 155 -7.51 -19.25 -3.70
CA ASP A 155 -8.28 -18.25 -4.44
C ASP A 155 -7.86 -18.21 -5.92
N PRO A 156 -8.77 -18.47 -6.87
CA PRO A 156 -8.43 -18.61 -8.28
C PRO A 156 -8.10 -17.28 -8.96
N ILE A 157 -8.49 -16.15 -8.36
CA ILE A 157 -8.18 -14.81 -8.86
C ILE A 157 -6.78 -14.45 -8.37
N LEU A 158 -6.53 -14.49 -7.06
CA LEU A 158 -5.24 -14.11 -6.47
C LEU A 158 -4.08 -14.94 -7.03
N ASN A 159 -4.27 -16.25 -7.19
CA ASN A 159 -3.25 -17.14 -7.74
C ASN A 159 -2.87 -16.84 -9.20
N LYS A 160 -3.71 -16.11 -9.95
CA LYS A 160 -3.47 -15.76 -11.36
C LYS A 160 -2.93 -14.35 -11.56
N ILE A 161 -2.88 -13.52 -10.51
CA ILE A 161 -2.43 -12.14 -10.63
C ILE A 161 -0.94 -12.11 -10.99
N LYS A 162 -0.61 -11.40 -12.06
CA LYS A 162 0.78 -11.06 -12.39
C LYS A 162 1.18 -9.85 -11.57
N THR A 163 1.92 -10.08 -10.49
CA THR A 163 2.22 -9.06 -9.46
C THR A 163 2.98 -7.84 -9.98
N GLN A 164 3.71 -7.98 -11.09
CA GLN A 164 4.41 -6.88 -11.76
C GLN A 164 3.49 -5.99 -12.64
N ASP A 165 2.28 -6.45 -12.93
CA ASP A 165 1.35 -5.84 -13.88
C ASP A 165 -0.11 -6.08 -13.45
N ILE A 166 -0.40 -5.68 -12.20
CA ILE A 166 -1.74 -5.80 -11.61
C ILE A 166 -2.73 -4.96 -12.42
N LYS A 167 -3.83 -5.57 -12.85
CA LYS A 167 -4.89 -4.90 -13.62
C LYS A 167 -5.89 -4.21 -12.71
N ILE A 168 -6.59 -3.20 -13.23
CA ILE A 168 -7.59 -2.45 -12.46
C ILE A 168 -8.62 -3.40 -11.83
N LYS A 169 -9.16 -4.36 -12.58
CA LYS A 169 -10.11 -5.36 -12.05
C LYS A 169 -9.55 -6.19 -10.89
N GLU A 170 -8.25 -6.47 -10.90
CA GLU A 170 -7.57 -7.23 -9.84
C GLU A 170 -7.36 -6.33 -8.62
N GLY A 171 -7.00 -5.05 -8.84
CA GLY A 171 -6.95 -4.05 -7.77
C GLY A 171 -8.31 -3.82 -7.11
N VAL A 172 -9.39 -3.78 -7.88
CA VAL A 172 -10.77 -3.71 -7.35
C VAL A 172 -11.06 -4.93 -6.48
N TYR A 173 -10.70 -6.13 -6.95
CA TYR A 173 -10.91 -7.36 -6.19
C TYR A 173 -10.19 -7.33 -4.83
N LEU A 174 -8.91 -6.94 -4.81
CA LEU A 174 -8.16 -6.81 -3.55
C LEU A 174 -8.73 -5.75 -2.63
N ASN A 175 -9.11 -4.57 -3.16
CA ASN A 175 -9.69 -3.53 -2.33
C ASN A 175 -11.02 -3.98 -1.70
N ASN A 176 -11.84 -4.72 -2.44
CA ASN A 176 -13.08 -5.30 -1.93
C ASN A 176 -12.83 -6.30 -0.78
N ILE A 177 -11.73 -7.06 -0.82
CA ILE A 177 -11.33 -7.93 0.31
C ILE A 177 -11.07 -7.09 1.56
N TYR A 178 -10.35 -5.97 1.43
CA TYR A 178 -10.05 -5.09 2.56
C TYR A 178 -11.30 -4.40 3.12
N GLN A 179 -12.18 -3.91 2.24
CA GLN A 179 -13.47 -3.32 2.63
C GLN A 179 -14.36 -4.34 3.34
N LYS A 180 -14.44 -5.57 2.82
CA LYS A 180 -15.20 -6.64 3.45
C LYS A 180 -14.66 -6.97 4.83
N LYS A 181 -13.34 -7.16 4.97
CA LYS A 181 -12.73 -7.52 6.26
C LYS A 181 -12.84 -6.38 7.28
N SER A 182 -12.57 -5.13 6.89
CA SER A 182 -12.75 -3.98 7.80
C SER A 182 -14.20 -3.85 8.27
N HIS A 183 -15.18 -4.05 7.38
CA HIS A 183 -16.60 -4.07 7.76
C HIS A 183 -16.94 -5.21 8.73
N GLU A 184 -16.44 -6.42 8.47
CA GLU A 184 -16.59 -7.59 9.34
C GLU A 184 -16.04 -7.33 10.75
N LEU A 185 -14.83 -6.77 10.87
CA LEU A 185 -14.24 -6.43 12.18
C LEU A 185 -15.04 -5.36 12.91
N ASN A 186 -15.48 -4.31 12.20
CA ASN A 186 -16.32 -3.27 12.77
C ASN A 186 -17.64 -3.84 13.32
N GLN A 187 -18.29 -4.76 12.59
CA GLN A 187 -19.47 -5.47 13.08
C GLN A 187 -19.16 -6.35 14.28
N LEU A 188 -18.08 -7.13 14.21
CA LEU A 188 -17.71 -8.10 15.23
C LEU A 188 -17.36 -7.44 16.57
N PHE A 189 -16.69 -6.28 16.54
CA PHE A 189 -16.22 -5.58 17.73
C PHE A 189 -17.13 -4.42 18.16
N GLY A 190 -18.21 -4.15 17.41
CA GLY A 190 -19.08 -3.01 17.68
C GLY A 190 -18.36 -1.67 17.55
N SER A 191 -17.42 -1.56 16.62
CA SER A 191 -16.63 -0.36 16.36
C SER A 191 -16.83 0.14 14.92
N TYR A 192 -16.30 1.33 14.61
CA TYR A 192 -16.33 1.92 13.27
C TYR A 192 -14.95 2.42 12.82
N CYS A 193 -13.89 1.95 13.49
CA CYS A 193 -12.54 2.47 13.32
C CYS A 193 -11.67 1.63 12.37
N TRP A 194 -12.05 0.39 12.08
CA TRP A 194 -11.29 -0.45 11.15
C TRP A 194 -11.48 0.04 9.72
N THR A 195 -10.37 0.32 9.05
CA THR A 195 -10.35 0.81 7.68
C THR A 195 -9.68 -0.20 6.74
N PRO A 196 -9.97 -0.15 5.42
CA PRO A 196 -9.20 -0.88 4.43
C PRO A 196 -7.67 -0.69 4.55
N ARG A 197 -7.22 0.53 4.92
CA ARG A 197 -5.80 0.82 5.16
C ARG A 197 -5.21 -0.02 6.30
N ASP A 198 -5.94 -0.16 7.40
CA ASP A 198 -5.47 -0.95 8.55
C ASP A 198 -5.26 -2.42 8.17
N ILE A 199 -6.19 -2.97 7.37
CA ILE A 199 -6.11 -4.34 6.87
C ILE A 199 -4.86 -4.52 5.99
N ASP A 200 -4.61 -3.61 5.05
CA ASP A 200 -3.45 -3.73 4.16
C ASP A 200 -2.11 -3.57 4.90
N VAL A 201 -2.05 -2.69 5.90
CA VAL A 201 -0.86 -2.50 6.74
C VAL A 201 -0.53 -3.78 7.50
N ILE A 202 -1.53 -4.45 8.08
CA ILE A 202 -1.34 -5.74 8.78
C ILE A 202 -0.86 -6.81 7.81
N LEU A 203 -1.54 -6.97 6.66
CA LEU A 203 -1.17 -7.94 5.63
C LEU A 203 0.28 -7.74 5.18
N TRP A 204 0.65 -6.50 4.86
CA TRP A 204 1.99 -6.16 4.41
C TRP A 204 3.04 -6.50 5.48
N PHE A 205 2.80 -6.21 6.76
CA PHE A 205 3.78 -6.46 7.81
C PHE A 205 3.94 -7.96 8.16
N TYR A 206 2.86 -8.73 8.12
CA TYR A 206 2.86 -10.14 8.52
C TYR A 206 3.10 -11.14 7.37
N ARG A 207 3.21 -10.66 6.12
CA ARG A 207 3.43 -11.45 4.89
C ARG A 207 4.49 -12.56 4.96
N ASP A 208 5.61 -12.32 5.67
CA ASP A 208 6.78 -13.23 5.66
C ASP A 208 6.78 -14.14 6.91
N LYS A 209 5.86 -13.91 7.86
CA LYS A 209 5.89 -14.59 9.18
C LYS A 209 5.28 -16.00 9.14
N ASN A 210 4.62 -16.37 8.05
CA ASN A 210 4.27 -17.77 7.73
C ASN A 210 5.47 -18.55 7.17
N PHE A 211 6.38 -17.90 6.44
CA PHE A 211 7.48 -18.57 5.74
C PHE A 211 8.65 -18.93 6.68
N ASN A 212 8.92 -18.09 7.67
CA ASN A 212 10.04 -18.32 8.60
C ASN A 212 9.84 -19.50 9.55
N GLN A 213 8.66 -20.12 9.65
CA GLN A 213 8.52 -21.37 10.40
C GLN A 213 8.75 -22.64 9.55
N LEU A 214 8.78 -22.52 8.23
CA LEU A 214 9.04 -23.63 7.31
C LEU A 214 10.46 -23.62 6.71
N THR A 215 11.24 -22.56 6.93
CA THR A 215 12.62 -22.44 6.44
C THR A 215 13.57 -22.00 7.56
N PHE A 216 13.77 -22.85 8.58
CA PHE A 216 15.00 -22.82 9.36
C PHE A 216 15.86 -24.05 9.04
N GLY A 217 16.48 -24.00 7.86
CA GLY A 217 17.86 -24.46 7.72
C GLY A 217 18.75 -23.24 7.99
N SER A 218 19.46 -23.29 9.11
CA SER A 218 20.42 -22.30 9.61
C SER A 218 21.27 -21.63 8.51
N PHE A 219 21.27 -20.31 8.46
CA PHE A 219 22.42 -19.56 7.95
C PHE A 219 23.17 -18.94 9.13
N PRO A 220 24.51 -19.07 9.18
CA PRO A 220 25.30 -18.62 10.31
C PRO A 220 25.44 -17.09 10.31
N GLU A 221 25.64 -16.53 11.50
CA GLU A 221 25.99 -15.12 11.68
C GLU A 221 27.25 -14.76 10.88
N PRO A 222 27.36 -13.53 10.38
CA PRO A 222 28.60 -13.06 9.79
C PRO A 222 29.64 -12.86 10.90
N ASP A 223 30.58 -13.78 10.97
CA ASP A 223 31.79 -13.66 11.78
C ASP A 223 32.51 -12.33 11.52
N SER A 224 32.84 -11.69 12.62
CA SER A 224 33.75 -10.56 12.76
C SER A 224 35.17 -10.91 12.30
N PHE A 225 35.68 -10.29 11.23
CA PHE A 225 37.12 -10.10 10.90
C PHE A 225 37.16 -9.08 9.72
N PHE A 226 37.83 -7.92 9.73
CA PHE A 226 39.21 -7.61 10.12
C PHE A 226 39.37 -6.13 10.55
N LEU A 227 40.12 -5.94 11.63
CA LEU A 227 40.89 -4.73 11.93
C LEU A 227 42.23 -4.77 11.17
N GLY A 228 42.65 -3.62 10.62
CA GLY A 228 44.04 -3.16 10.55
C GLY A 228 45.04 -3.86 9.63
N LEU A 229 45.38 -3.23 8.51
CA LEU A 229 46.60 -2.41 8.30
C LEU A 229 46.64 -1.87 6.87
#